data_AF-A0A084T576-F1
#
_entry.id   AF-A0A084T576-F1
#
_cell.length_a   1.000
_cell.length_b   1.000
_cell.length_c   1.000
_cell.angle_alpha   90.00
_cell.angle_beta   90.00
_cell.angle_gamma   90.00
#
_symmetry.space_group_name_H-M   'P 1'
#
loop_
_entity.id
_entity.type
_entity.pdbx_description
1 polymer ?
#
loop_
_entity_poly.entity_id
_entity_poly.type
_entity_poly.pdbx_seq_one_letter_code
_entity_poly.pdbx_strand_id
1 'polypeptide(L)'
;MKKTLIGTLVIALGLGLVGCQSAPQSDAASQVEQQKKMEDSMSSVKGTIAYRERIALPPNAVVTVKLQDVSLQDVAATVISEQTFTTDGAQVPFDFELSYDMADIKAKHTYSVSARIEVDGKLRFISDTSYPVITDANQTANVNMMLVGVR
;
A
#
# COMPACT_ATOMS: atom_id res chain seq x y z
N MET A 1 -6.29 -39.33 24.62
CA MET A 1 -7.37 -40.25 25.04
C MET A 1 -8.47 -40.26 23.98
N LYS A 2 -8.65 -41.41 23.30
CA LYS A 2 -9.92 -41.90 22.69
C LYS A 2 -10.42 -41.11 21.44
N LYS A 3 -10.78 -41.63 20.26
CA LYS A 3 -10.97 -42.94 19.57
C LYS A 3 -11.22 -42.55 18.08
N THR A 4 -10.46 -43.02 17.08
CA THR A 4 -10.67 -44.18 16.17
C THR A 4 -11.96 -44.18 15.32
N LEU A 5 -11.83 -44.74 14.08
CA LEU A 5 -12.83 -45.41 13.19
C LEU A 5 -13.47 -44.48 12.12
N ILE A 6 -13.64 -44.77 10.81
CA ILE A 6 -13.58 -45.88 9.82
C ILE A 6 -13.56 -45.13 8.44
N GLY A 7 -12.85 -45.45 7.35
CA GLY A 7 -12.57 -46.74 6.74
C GLY A 7 -13.60 -47.10 5.65
N THR A 8 -13.66 -46.41 4.51
CA THR A 8 -14.42 -46.89 3.33
C THR A 8 -13.61 -46.78 2.04
N LEU A 9 -13.00 -47.92 1.72
CA LEU A 9 -12.57 -48.39 0.42
C LEU A 9 -13.77 -48.43 -0.53
N VAL A 10 -13.73 -47.68 -1.63
CA VAL A 10 -14.58 -47.93 -2.80
C VAL A 10 -13.68 -48.05 -4.02
N ILE A 11 -13.41 -49.30 -4.38
CA ILE A 11 -12.95 -49.70 -5.70
C ILE A 11 -14.18 -49.68 -6.59
N ALA A 12 -14.22 -48.78 -7.56
CA ALA A 12 -15.12 -48.88 -8.70
C ALA A 12 -14.29 -48.89 -9.98
N LEU A 13 -14.09 -50.11 -10.50
CA LEU A 13 -13.69 -50.37 -11.87
C LEU A 13 -14.74 -49.77 -12.82
N GLY A 14 -14.31 -48.87 -13.69
CA GLY A 14 -15.08 -48.44 -14.85
C GLY A 14 -14.18 -48.41 -16.08
N LEU A 15 -14.27 -49.46 -16.91
CA LEU A 15 -13.78 -49.43 -18.29
C LEU A 15 -14.74 -48.51 -19.08
N GLY A 16 -14.29 -47.30 -19.38
CA GLY A 16 -14.96 -46.36 -20.27
C GLY A 16 -14.13 -46.15 -21.53
N LEU A 17 -14.77 -46.35 -22.69
CA LEU A 17 -14.24 -46.29 -24.04
C LEU A 17 -13.51 -44.97 -24.34
N VAL A 18 -12.37 -45.11 -25.02
CA VAL A 18 -11.54 -44.04 -25.60
C VAL A 18 -12.36 -43.22 -26.60
N GLY A 19 -12.61 -41.96 -26.26
CA GLY A 19 -12.98 -40.91 -27.21
C GLY A 19 -11.81 -39.93 -27.35
N CYS A 20 -11.17 -39.91 -28.52
CA CYS A 20 -10.27 -38.84 -28.90
C CYS A 20 -11.09 -37.56 -29.17
N GLN A 21 -11.05 -36.60 -28.25
CA GLN A 21 -11.45 -35.23 -28.57
C GLN A 21 -10.48 -34.25 -27.91
N SER A 22 -10.08 -33.28 -28.71
CA SER A 22 -8.90 -32.45 -28.60
C SER A 22 -8.96 -31.38 -27.48
N ALA A 23 -7.78 -31.14 -26.87
CA ALA A 23 -7.26 -29.88 -26.30
C ALA A 23 -7.94 -29.26 -25.04
N PRO A 24 -7.27 -28.37 -24.26
CA PRO A 24 -5.89 -27.85 -24.39
C PRO A 24 -5.03 -27.96 -23.11
N GLN A 25 -3.75 -28.29 -23.28
CA GLN A 25 -2.67 -27.83 -22.39
C GLN A 25 -2.30 -26.40 -22.83
N SER A 26 -2.74 -25.36 -22.11
CA SER A 26 -2.30 -23.98 -22.40
C SER A 26 -2.44 -23.00 -21.21
N ASP A 27 -2.34 -23.45 -19.95
CA ASP A 27 -2.51 -22.55 -18.79
C ASP A 27 -1.21 -22.21 -18.05
N ALA A 28 -0.06 -22.81 -18.39
CA ALA A 28 1.20 -22.55 -17.68
C ALA A 28 1.96 -21.32 -18.22
N ALA A 29 1.81 -20.96 -19.49
CA ALA A 29 2.47 -19.80 -20.08
C ALA A 29 1.73 -18.48 -19.76
N SER A 30 0.39 -18.51 -19.72
CA SER A 30 -0.44 -17.33 -19.46
C SER A 30 -0.42 -16.87 -18.00
N GLN A 31 -0.09 -17.75 -17.05
CA GLN A 31 0.03 -17.37 -15.64
C GLN A 31 1.37 -16.71 -15.28
N VAL A 32 2.43 -17.02 -16.04
CA VAL A 32 3.74 -16.34 -15.88
C VAL A 32 3.71 -14.94 -16.51
N GLU A 33 2.99 -14.75 -17.60
CA GLU A 33 2.79 -13.43 -18.22
C GLU A 33 1.86 -12.51 -17.39
N GLN A 34 0.84 -13.08 -16.74
CA GLN A 34 -0.09 -12.30 -15.89
C GLN A 34 0.54 -11.90 -14.55
N GLN A 35 1.40 -12.73 -13.97
CA GLN A 35 2.13 -12.37 -12.74
C GLN A 35 3.21 -11.31 -12.99
N LYS A 36 3.94 -11.39 -14.11
CA LYS A 36 4.97 -10.40 -14.46
C LYS A 36 4.38 -9.02 -14.79
N LYS A 37 3.18 -8.97 -15.36
CA LYS A 37 2.50 -7.71 -15.70
C LYS A 37 2.01 -6.94 -14.47
N MET A 38 1.74 -7.64 -13.35
CA MET A 38 1.30 -7.03 -12.10
C MET A 38 2.47 -6.47 -11.26
N GLU A 39 3.68 -6.98 -11.49
CA GLU A 39 4.92 -6.47 -10.86
C GLU A 39 5.46 -5.24 -11.61
N ASP A 40 5.29 -5.19 -12.93
CA ASP A 40 5.68 -4.04 -13.79
C ASP A 40 4.71 -2.85 -13.70
N SER A 41 3.53 -3.01 -13.07
CA SER A 41 2.54 -1.94 -12.88
C SER A 41 2.61 -1.25 -11.52
N MET A 42 3.51 -1.69 -10.63
CA MET A 42 3.68 -1.07 -9.32
C MET A 42 4.72 0.05 -9.38
N SER A 43 4.41 1.18 -8.73
CA SER A 43 5.35 2.28 -8.51
C SER A 43 5.30 2.71 -7.05
N SER A 44 6.18 3.62 -6.63
CA SER A 44 6.18 4.13 -5.27
C SER A 44 6.56 5.61 -5.17
N VAL A 45 5.99 6.26 -4.15
CA VAL A 45 6.41 7.57 -3.67
C VAL A 45 7.17 7.37 -2.36
N LYS A 46 8.41 7.89 -2.29
CA LYS A 46 9.27 7.78 -1.12
C LYS A 46 9.50 9.15 -0.50
N GLY A 47 10.01 9.18 0.72
CA GLY A 47 10.33 10.45 1.33
C GLY A 47 10.75 10.38 2.77
N THR A 48 10.89 11.58 3.34
CA THR A 48 11.20 11.76 4.76
C THR A 48 10.16 12.63 5.44
N ILE A 49 9.95 12.41 6.74
CA ILE A 49 9.05 13.18 7.61
C ILE A 49 9.87 13.79 8.74
N ALA A 50 9.82 15.11 8.88
CA ALA A 50 10.49 15.86 9.93
C ALA A 50 9.61 16.97 10.50
N TYR A 51 10.00 17.53 11.65
CA TYR A 51 9.41 18.72 12.27
C TYR A 51 10.53 19.59 12.88
N ARG A 52 10.25 20.85 13.21
CA ARG A 52 11.29 21.83 13.61
C ARG A 52 11.49 21.92 15.12
N GLU A 53 10.46 21.56 15.86
CA GLU A 53 10.41 21.64 17.31
C GLU A 53 11.48 20.73 17.93
N ARG A 54 12.18 21.24 18.93
CA ARG A 54 13.22 20.49 19.66
C ARG A 54 12.59 19.65 20.77
N ILE A 55 11.69 18.76 20.39
CA ILE A 55 10.95 17.89 21.29
C ILE A 55 11.11 16.45 20.81
N ALA A 56 11.45 15.55 21.72
CA ALA A 56 11.52 14.12 21.43
C ALA A 56 10.12 13.52 21.36
N LEU A 57 9.87 12.67 20.36
CA LEU A 57 8.68 11.83 20.35
C LEU A 57 8.84 10.69 21.36
N PRO A 58 7.78 10.35 22.11
CA PRO A 58 7.80 9.16 22.93
C PRO A 58 7.86 7.91 22.05
N PRO A 59 8.31 6.75 22.58
CA PRO A 59 8.48 5.54 21.77
C PRO A 59 7.19 5.00 21.16
N ASN A 60 6.04 5.33 21.74
CA ASN A 60 4.73 4.89 21.27
C ASN A 60 4.07 5.85 20.28
N ALA A 61 4.81 6.83 19.75
CA ALA A 61 4.28 7.70 18.71
C ALA A 61 3.99 6.90 17.44
N VAL A 62 2.85 7.16 16.81
CA VAL A 62 2.41 6.48 15.59
C VAL A 62 2.44 7.49 14.45
N VAL A 63 3.18 7.15 13.40
CA VAL A 63 3.24 7.92 12.15
C VAL A 63 2.30 7.28 11.16
N THR A 64 1.44 8.09 10.53
CA THR A 64 0.60 7.68 9.40
C THR A 64 0.88 8.58 8.22
N VAL A 65 1.19 7.98 7.06
CA VAL A 65 1.47 8.65 5.79
C VAL A 65 0.47 8.16 4.76
N LYS A 66 -0.09 9.07 3.96
CA LYS A 66 -1.10 8.73 2.96
C LYS A 66 -0.75 9.35 1.62
N LEU A 67 -0.87 8.57 0.54
CA LEU A 67 -0.96 9.06 -0.82
C LEU A 67 -2.43 9.23 -1.15
N GLN A 68 -2.83 10.42 -1.60
CA GLN A 68 -4.24 10.75 -1.79
C GLN A 68 -4.49 11.41 -3.14
N ASP A 69 -5.63 11.08 -3.73
CA ASP A 69 -6.22 11.84 -4.84
C ASP A 69 -6.97 13.05 -4.29
N VAL A 70 -6.45 14.23 -4.61
CA VAL A 70 -6.93 15.55 -4.14
C VAL A 70 -7.53 16.37 -5.29
N SER A 71 -7.94 15.71 -6.37
CA SER A 71 -8.48 16.36 -7.57
C SER A 71 -9.81 17.06 -7.33
N LEU A 72 -10.63 16.50 -6.43
CA LEU A 72 -11.92 17.03 -6.05
C LEU A 72 -11.78 17.89 -4.79
N GLN A 73 -12.34 19.09 -4.85
CA GLN A 73 -12.42 19.99 -3.70
C GLN A 73 -13.71 19.73 -2.90
N ASP A 74 -13.71 20.17 -1.65
CA ASP A 74 -14.86 20.12 -0.73
C ASP A 74 -15.37 18.70 -0.39
N VAL A 75 -14.59 17.67 -0.70
CA VAL A 75 -14.88 16.27 -0.37
C VAL A 75 -13.68 15.62 0.30
N ALA A 76 -13.91 14.53 1.01
CA ALA A 76 -12.82 13.73 1.56
C ALA A 76 -11.97 13.15 0.41
N ALA A 77 -10.66 13.39 0.46
CA ALA A 77 -9.73 12.87 -0.51
C ALA A 77 -9.69 11.33 -0.50
N THR A 78 -9.61 10.73 -1.67
CA THR A 78 -9.53 9.27 -1.80
C THR A 78 -8.10 8.82 -1.50
N VAL A 79 -7.95 7.87 -0.57
CA VAL A 79 -6.65 7.31 -0.20
C VAL A 79 -6.27 6.23 -1.20
N ILE A 80 -5.12 6.38 -1.84
CA ILE A 80 -4.56 5.41 -2.80
C ILE A 80 -3.64 4.42 -2.10
N SER A 81 -2.82 4.92 -1.17
CA SER A 81 -1.88 4.11 -0.40
C SER A 81 -1.72 4.72 0.99
N GLU A 82 -1.50 3.88 2.00
CA GLU A 82 -1.31 4.29 3.39
C GLU A 82 -0.23 3.43 4.04
N GLN A 83 0.68 4.09 4.75
CA GLN A 83 1.67 3.44 5.60
C GLN A 83 1.51 3.96 7.02
N THR A 84 1.43 3.04 7.98
CA THR A 84 1.40 3.36 9.41
C THR A 84 2.47 2.57 10.15
N PHE A 85 3.24 3.24 11.01
CA PHE A 85 4.29 2.61 11.82
C PHE A 85 4.49 3.33 13.15
N THR A 86 4.97 2.59 14.15
CA THR A 86 5.37 3.15 15.46
C THR A 86 6.81 3.64 15.38
N THR A 87 7.15 4.71 16.11
CA THR A 87 8.51 5.26 16.09
C THR A 87 9.53 4.41 16.86
N ASP A 88 9.09 3.62 17.84
CA ASP A 88 9.94 2.75 18.68
C ASP A 88 11.17 3.48 19.27
N GLY A 89 11.00 4.78 19.56
CA GLY A 89 12.03 5.65 20.12
C GLY A 89 12.93 6.33 19.09
N ALA A 90 12.84 5.94 17.80
CA ALA A 90 13.48 6.67 16.72
C ALA A 90 12.96 8.12 16.66
N GLN A 91 13.82 9.01 16.19
CA GLN A 91 13.53 10.43 16.07
C GLN A 91 13.66 10.84 14.61
N VAL A 92 13.05 11.99 14.27
CA VAL A 92 13.08 12.52 12.91
C VAL A 92 14.50 12.71 12.36
N PRO A 93 14.70 12.56 11.03
CA PRO A 93 13.67 12.26 10.02
C PRO A 93 13.24 10.77 10.01
N PHE A 94 11.96 10.52 9.70
CA PHE A 94 11.45 9.17 9.43
C PHE A 94 11.30 8.93 7.94
N ASP A 95 11.82 7.81 7.44
CA ASP A 95 11.65 7.41 6.06
C ASP A 95 10.28 6.74 5.84
N PHE A 96 9.70 6.93 4.65
CA PHE A 96 8.49 6.23 4.23
C PHE A 96 8.55 5.81 2.76
N GLU A 97 7.73 4.82 2.42
CA GLU A 97 7.51 4.37 1.05
C GLU A 97 6.04 3.96 0.86
N LEU A 98 5.36 4.64 -0.07
CA LEU A 98 3.97 4.40 -0.44
C LEU A 98 3.93 3.77 -1.83
N SER A 99 3.79 2.45 -1.88
CA SER A 99 3.59 1.72 -3.12
C SER A 99 2.15 1.84 -3.60
N TYR A 100 1.96 1.94 -4.91
CA TYR A 100 0.65 2.07 -5.57
C TYR A 100 0.65 1.40 -6.95
N ASP A 101 -0.52 0.99 -7.43
CA ASP A 101 -0.69 0.51 -8.81
C ASP A 101 -0.85 1.71 -9.75
N MET A 102 -0.08 1.75 -10.83
CA MET A 102 -0.18 2.79 -11.86
C MET A 102 -1.58 2.85 -12.50
N ALA A 103 -2.37 1.77 -12.46
CA ALA A 103 -3.75 1.74 -12.91
C ALA A 103 -4.70 2.62 -12.07
N ASP A 104 -4.36 2.90 -10.80
CA ASP A 104 -5.13 3.78 -9.92
C ASP A 104 -4.88 5.27 -10.20
N ILE A 105 -3.85 5.57 -11.00
CA ILE A 105 -3.44 6.92 -11.35
C ILE A 105 -4.10 7.38 -12.66
N LYS A 106 -4.82 8.49 -12.58
CA LYS A 106 -5.45 9.17 -13.72
C LYS A 106 -4.65 10.40 -14.09
N ALA A 107 -4.28 10.53 -15.36
CA ALA A 107 -3.42 11.61 -15.84
C ALA A 107 -3.94 13.04 -15.59
N LYS A 108 -5.26 13.23 -15.48
CA LYS A 108 -5.89 14.54 -15.22
C LYS A 108 -6.19 14.81 -13.74
N HIS A 109 -5.82 13.89 -12.87
CA HIS A 109 -6.01 14.00 -11.43
C HIS A 109 -4.75 14.58 -10.78
N THR A 110 -4.90 15.13 -9.57
CA THR A 110 -3.82 15.67 -8.74
C THR A 110 -3.67 14.80 -7.51
N TYR A 111 -2.43 14.42 -7.22
CA TYR A 111 -2.10 13.56 -6.08
C TYR A 111 -1.20 14.31 -5.10
N SER A 112 -1.40 14.07 -3.81
CA SER A 112 -0.57 14.66 -2.74
C SER A 112 -0.29 13.62 -1.67
N VAL A 113 0.88 13.76 -1.05
CA VAL A 113 1.20 13.04 0.19
C VAL A 113 0.78 13.88 1.40
N SER A 114 0.23 13.22 2.42
CA SER A 114 -0.03 13.81 3.73
C SER A 114 0.54 12.92 4.83
N ALA A 115 0.88 13.52 5.96
CA ALA A 115 1.44 12.81 7.09
C ALA A 115 0.93 13.40 8.41
N ARG A 116 0.76 12.52 9.40
CA ARG A 116 0.44 12.90 10.77
C ARG A 116 1.15 12.00 11.76
N ILE A 117 1.38 12.54 12.95
CA ILE A 117 1.95 11.81 14.08
C ILE A 117 0.98 11.94 15.25
N GLU A 118 0.57 10.79 15.79
CA GLU A 118 -0.30 10.69 16.95
C GLU A 118 0.47 10.09 18.14
N VAL A 119 0.16 10.54 19.35
CA VAL A 119 0.68 9.98 20.61
C VAL A 119 -0.52 9.72 21.49
N ASP A 120 -0.67 8.49 21.97
CA ASP A 120 -1.84 8.06 22.77
C ASP A 120 -3.18 8.40 22.08
N GLY A 121 -3.23 8.27 20.75
CA GLY A 121 -4.39 8.61 19.92
C GLY A 121 -4.69 10.10 19.77
N LYS A 122 -3.80 10.98 20.26
CA LYS A 122 -3.93 12.44 20.11
C LYS A 122 -3.01 12.94 19.01
N LEU A 123 -3.53 13.75 18.11
CA LEU A 123 -2.76 14.41 17.06
C LEU A 123 -1.71 15.34 17.68
N ARG A 124 -0.43 15.14 17.30
CA ARG A 124 0.70 15.95 17.77
C ARG A 124 1.36 16.74 16.65
N PHE A 125 1.48 16.14 15.47
CA PHE A 125 2.06 16.77 14.29
C PHE A 125 1.24 16.42 13.05
N ILE A 126 1.14 17.35 12.10
CA ILE A 126 0.43 17.15 10.83
C ILE A 126 1.08 17.96 9.72
N SER A 127 0.97 17.50 8.47
CA SER A 127 1.32 18.29 7.28
C SER A 127 0.24 19.35 7.04
N ASP A 128 0.62 20.63 7.01
CA ASP A 128 -0.27 21.77 6.76
C ASP A 128 -0.11 22.38 5.35
N THR A 129 0.81 21.83 4.57
CA THR A 129 1.14 22.24 3.21
C THR A 129 0.92 21.08 2.25
N SER A 130 0.64 21.38 0.98
CA SER A 130 0.49 20.36 -0.05
C SER A 130 1.85 19.83 -0.50
N TYR A 131 1.95 18.51 -0.66
CA TYR A 131 3.11 17.81 -1.20
C TYR A 131 2.69 17.08 -2.48
N PRO A 132 2.53 17.81 -3.60
CA PRO A 132 2.05 17.23 -4.84
C PRO A 132 3.07 16.26 -5.46
N VAL A 133 2.58 15.15 -5.99
CA VAL A 133 3.38 14.04 -6.51
C VAL A 133 2.75 13.43 -7.76
N ILE A 134 3.52 12.61 -8.48
CA ILE A 134 3.09 11.77 -9.62
C ILE A 134 2.69 12.57 -10.86
N THR A 135 1.64 13.39 -10.79
CA THR A 135 1.07 14.17 -11.90
C THR A 135 1.38 15.67 -11.79
N ASP A 136 2.20 16.07 -10.81
CA ASP A 136 2.74 17.42 -10.74
C ASP A 136 3.71 17.70 -11.90
N ALA A 137 4.07 18.96 -12.10
CA ALA A 137 4.91 19.38 -13.21
C ALA A 137 6.28 18.66 -13.26
N ASN A 138 6.79 18.19 -12.13
CA ASN A 138 8.08 17.51 -12.03
C ASN A 138 7.96 15.98 -11.95
N GLN A 139 6.74 15.43 -12.00
CA GLN A 139 6.48 13.99 -11.81
C GLN A 139 7.18 13.45 -10.56
N THR A 140 6.98 14.15 -9.45
CA THR A 140 7.71 13.96 -8.20
C THR A 140 7.42 12.57 -7.62
N ALA A 141 8.48 11.82 -7.35
CA ALA A 141 8.43 10.50 -6.69
C ALA A 141 9.15 10.46 -5.33
N ASN A 142 9.86 11.54 -4.96
CA ASN A 142 10.55 11.66 -3.68
C ASN A 142 10.23 13.01 -3.03
N VAL A 143 9.77 13.01 -1.77
CA VAL A 143 9.37 14.24 -1.05
C VAL A 143 9.96 14.31 0.35
N ASN A 144 10.37 15.51 0.77
CA ASN A 144 10.76 15.78 2.15
C ASN A 144 9.66 16.61 2.81
N MET A 145 9.00 16.03 3.79
CA MET A 145 7.84 16.63 4.47
C MET A 145 8.26 17.27 5.78
N MET A 146 7.85 18.53 5.96
CA MET A 146 7.94 19.25 7.22
C MET A 146 6.54 19.36 7.82
N LEU A 147 6.35 18.71 8.97
CA LEU A 147 5.11 18.77 9.74
C LEU A 147 5.17 19.94 10.73
N VAL A 148 3.98 20.37 11.14
CA VAL A 148 3.80 21.39 12.17
C VAL A 148 3.16 20.79 13.42
N GLY A 149 3.59 21.26 14.59
CA GLY A 149 2.99 20.85 15.86
C GLY A 149 1.57 21.39 16.04
N VAL A 150 0.68 20.54 16.56
CA VAL A 150 -0.68 20.92 16.96
C VAL A 150 -0.70 21.18 18.47
N ARG A 151 -1.42 22.24 18.88
CA ARG A 151 -1.57 22.64 20.29
C ARG A 151 -2.70 21.88 20.97
#